data_AF-A0A351DSE1-F1
#
_entry.id   AF-A0A351DSE1-F1
#
_cell.length_a   1.000
_cell.length_b   1.000
_cell.length_c   1.000
_cell.angle_alpha   90.00
_cell.angle_beta   90.00
_cell.angle_gamma   90.00
#
_symmetry.space_group_name_H-M   'P 1'
#
loop_
_entity.id
_entity.type
_entity.pdbx_description
1 polymer ?
#
loop_
_entity_poly.entity_id
_entity_poly.type
_entity_poly.pdbx_seq_one_letter_code
_entity_poly.pdbx_strand_id
1 'polypeptide(L)'
;MQSGLHPSIHAFQASQWDALNPSAYPGLLHGFLSALEDSKSVGEGTGWIPLYAAVKDGDALVGAMVCFLKSDSYGEYVFDWSWADAYHRHGLNYYPKCV
;
A
#
# COMPACT_ATOMS: atom_id res chain seq x y z
N MET A 1 -7.81 11.61 17.44
CA MET A 1 -7.25 10.55 16.57
C MET A 1 -8.33 9.96 15.64
N GLN A 2 -8.14 10.09 14.33
CA GLN A 2 -8.99 9.54 13.26
C GLN A 2 -8.14 8.66 12.34
N SER A 3 -8.62 7.48 11.96
CA SER A 3 -7.95 6.61 10.99
C SER A 3 -8.69 6.57 9.65
N GLY A 4 -7.95 6.30 8.57
CA GLY A 4 -8.50 6.25 7.22
C GLY A 4 -7.63 5.44 6.26
N LEU A 5 -8.26 4.97 5.19
CA LEU A 5 -7.60 4.33 4.04
C LEU A 5 -7.65 5.30 2.85
N HIS A 6 -6.50 5.47 2.19
CA HIS A 6 -6.33 6.39 1.07
C HIS A 6 -5.76 5.63 -0.13
N PRO A 7 -6.33 5.80 -1.34
CA PRO A 7 -5.91 5.02 -2.51
C PRO A 7 -4.65 5.58 -3.20
N SER A 8 -4.09 6.69 -2.71
CA SER A 8 -2.95 7.35 -3.34
C SER A 8 -2.14 8.15 -2.32
N ILE A 9 -0.82 8.17 -2.50
CA ILE A 9 0.12 8.97 -1.71
C ILE A 9 -0.15 10.47 -1.87
N HIS A 10 -0.71 10.87 -3.02
CA HIS A 10 -1.06 12.26 -3.34
C HIS A 10 -2.16 12.84 -2.43
N ALA A 11 -2.79 12.02 -1.59
CA ALA A 11 -3.70 12.48 -0.54
C ALA A 11 -2.98 13.15 0.66
N PHE A 12 -1.65 13.08 0.72
CA PHE A 12 -0.84 13.59 1.82
C PHE A 12 0.13 14.67 1.35
N GLN A 13 0.47 15.60 2.26
CA GLN A 13 1.57 16.52 2.00
C GLN A 13 2.91 15.81 2.24
N ALA A 14 3.84 15.93 1.30
CA ALA A 14 5.16 15.31 1.41
C ALA A 14 5.88 15.66 2.72
N SER A 15 5.81 16.91 3.19
CA SER A 15 6.42 17.33 4.45
C SER A 15 5.86 16.62 5.68
N GLN A 16 4.55 16.35 5.72
CA GLN A 16 3.92 15.62 6.82
C GLN A 16 4.21 14.13 6.74
N TRP A 17 4.24 13.57 5.52
CA TRP A 17 4.54 12.17 5.29
C TRP A 17 5.99 11.83 5.64
N ASP A 18 6.94 12.58 5.09
CA ASP A 18 8.37 12.33 5.27
C ASP A 18 8.81 12.53 6.72
N ALA A 19 8.11 13.37 7.49
CA ALA A 19 8.33 13.53 8.93
C ALA A 19 8.08 12.23 9.73
N LEU A 20 7.27 11.29 9.22
CA LEU A 20 7.06 9.98 9.86
C LEU A 20 8.25 9.03 9.66
N ASN A 21 9.19 9.35 8.77
CA ASN A 21 10.32 8.51 8.38
C ASN A 21 11.66 9.16 8.77
N PRO A 22 12.00 9.24 10.08
CA PRO A 22 13.19 9.95 10.57
C PRO A 22 14.52 9.34 10.07
N SER A 23 14.52 8.07 9.66
CA SER A 23 15.70 7.42 9.06
C SER A 23 15.91 7.82 7.59
N ALA A 24 14.95 8.54 6.99
CA ALA A 24 14.90 8.85 5.57
C ALA A 24 15.07 7.60 4.68
N TYR A 25 14.51 6.46 5.11
CA TYR A 25 14.58 5.24 4.30
C TYR A 25 13.94 5.49 2.92
N PRO A 26 14.69 5.36 1.81
CA PRO A 26 14.24 5.86 0.51
C PRO A 26 12.92 5.27 0.02
N GLY A 27 12.67 3.99 0.31
CA GLY A 27 11.46 3.28 -0.14
C GLY A 27 10.16 3.77 0.51
N LEU A 28 10.25 4.57 1.58
CA LEU A 28 9.09 5.12 2.29
C LEU A 28 8.94 6.63 2.11
N LEU A 29 9.84 7.28 1.38
CA LEU A 29 9.73 8.71 1.08
C LEU A 29 8.54 8.96 0.16
N HIS A 30 7.82 10.06 0.41
CA HIS A 30 6.70 10.50 -0.42
C HIS A 30 7.12 10.59 -1.90
N GLY A 31 8.30 11.17 -2.18
CA GLY A 31 8.79 11.31 -3.55
C GLY A 31 9.01 9.97 -4.27
N PHE A 32 9.46 8.94 -3.56
CA PHE A 32 9.64 7.61 -4.14
C PHE A 32 8.29 6.95 -4.45
N LEU A 33 7.35 7.00 -3.48
CA LEU A 33 6.02 6.44 -3.63
C LEU A 33 5.22 7.15 -4.74
N SER A 34 5.30 8.48 -4.79
CA SER A 34 4.73 9.30 -5.88
C SER A 34 5.29 8.89 -7.23
N ALA A 35 6.61 8.72 -7.33
CA ALA A 35 7.22 8.29 -8.58
C ALA A 35 6.73 6.91 -9.04
N LEU A 36 6.47 5.96 -8.13
CA LEU A 36 5.88 4.66 -8.50
C LEU A 36 4.48 4.82 -9.09
N GLU A 37 3.62 5.63 -8.46
CA GLU A 37 2.26 5.91 -8.95
C GLU A 37 2.29 6.66 -10.29
N ASP A 38 3.04 7.75 -10.37
CA ASP A 38 3.07 8.66 -11.53
C ASP A 38 3.69 7.99 -12.76
N SER A 39 4.65 7.08 -12.55
CA SER A 39 5.26 6.28 -13.62
C SER A 39 4.41 5.07 -14.04
N LYS A 40 3.29 4.80 -13.34
CA LYS A 40 2.45 3.60 -13.53
C LYS A 40 3.19 2.29 -13.25
N SER A 41 4.22 2.34 -12.42
CA SER A 41 4.87 1.13 -11.90
C SER A 41 3.95 0.38 -10.94
N VAL A 42 3.04 1.11 -10.29
CA VAL A 42 1.91 0.60 -9.49
C VAL A 42 0.61 1.27 -9.97
N GLY A 43 -0.54 0.72 -9.59
CA GLY A 43 -1.86 1.21 -9.97
C GLY A 43 -2.65 0.25 -10.86
N GLU A 44 -3.62 0.79 -11.60
CA GLU A 44 -4.50 -0.01 -12.43
C GLU A 44 -3.72 -0.81 -13.48
N GLY A 45 -4.04 -2.11 -13.60
CA GLY A 45 -3.44 -3.00 -14.59
C GLY A 45 -2.07 -3.58 -14.21
N THR A 46 -1.47 -3.19 -13.08
CA THR A 46 -0.15 -3.73 -12.64
C THR A 46 -0.28 -4.94 -11.70
N GLY A 47 -1.48 -5.20 -11.19
CA GLY A 47 -1.73 -6.16 -10.10
C GLY A 47 -1.38 -5.61 -8.71
N TRP A 48 -0.77 -4.42 -8.62
CA TRP A 48 -0.38 -3.75 -7.37
C TRP A 48 -1.13 -2.42 -7.23
N ILE A 49 -2.25 -2.43 -6.50
CA ILE A 49 -3.06 -1.23 -6.26
C ILE A 49 -2.56 -0.56 -4.97
N PRO A 50 -2.08 0.69 -5.00
CA PRO A 50 -1.64 1.40 -3.79
C PRO A 50 -2.76 1.54 -2.76
N LEU A 51 -2.41 1.37 -1.48
CA LEU A 51 -3.31 1.62 -0.36
C LEU A 51 -2.51 2.16 0.82
N TYR A 52 -2.91 3.31 1.35
CA TYR A 52 -2.24 3.96 2.47
C TYR A 52 -3.18 4.01 3.66
N ALA A 53 -2.84 3.29 4.73
CA ALA A 53 -3.53 3.42 6.00
C ALA A 53 -2.89 4.54 6.80
N ALA A 54 -3.68 5.50 7.29
CA ALA A 54 -3.18 6.66 8.00
C ALA A 54 -3.97 6.93 9.28
N VAL A 55 -3.29 7.53 10.27
CA VAL A 55 -3.88 8.04 11.51
C VAL A 55 -3.51 9.50 11.64
N LYS A 56 -4.53 10.35 11.86
CA LYS A 56 -4.37 11.78 12.13
C LYS A 56 -4.82 12.13 13.53
N ASP A 57 -4.17 13.10 14.15
CA ASP A 57 -4.65 13.77 15.35
C ASP A 57 -4.86 15.26 15.07
N GLY A 58 -6.12 15.67 14.96
CA GLY A 58 -6.46 16.92 14.28
C GLY A 58 -5.99 16.88 12.82
N ASP A 59 -5.24 17.91 12.41
CA ASP A 59 -4.64 18.00 11.07
C ASP A 59 -3.24 17.36 10.98
N ALA A 60 -2.68 16.91 12.10
CA ALA A 60 -1.36 16.31 12.14
C ALA A 60 -1.44 14.83 11.74
N LEU A 61 -0.66 14.43 10.74
CA LEU A 61 -0.44 13.03 10.42
C LEU A 61 0.51 12.44 11.48
N VAL A 62 0.04 11.45 12.24
CA VAL A 62 0.79 10.88 13.39
C VAL A 62 1.23 9.43 13.15
N GLY A 63 0.74 8.80 12.08
CA GLY A 63 1.18 7.48 11.66
C GLY A 63 0.62 7.13 10.29
N ALA A 64 1.38 6.34 9.54
CA ALA A 64 0.95 5.81 8.26
C ALA A 64 1.61 4.46 7.98
N MET A 65 0.95 3.65 7.15
CA MET A 65 1.46 2.39 6.64
C MET A 65 1.23 2.37 5.13
N VAL A 66 2.27 1.99 4.40
CA VAL A 66 2.18 1.70 2.97
C VAL A 66 1.74 0.25 2.81
N CYS A 67 0.66 0.04 2.08
CA CYS A 67 0.13 -1.26 1.72
C CYS A 67 -0.12 -1.31 0.22
N PHE A 68 -0.27 -2.51 -0.32
CA PHE A 68 -0.82 -2.70 -1.66
C PHE A 68 -1.92 -3.75 -1.62
N LEU A 69 -3.00 -3.50 -2.36
CA LEU A 69 -3.98 -4.53 -2.66
C LEU A 69 -3.51 -5.29 -3.90
N LYS A 70 -3.47 -6.61 -3.76
CA LYS A 70 -3.03 -7.52 -4.81
C LYS A 70 -4.12 -8.50 -5.20
N SER A 71 -4.38 -8.61 -6.50
CA SER A 71 -5.42 -9.46 -7.08
C SER A 71 -4.92 -10.81 -7.59
N ASP A 72 -3.61 -11.06 -7.50
CA ASP A 72 -2.96 -12.28 -7.97
C ASP A 72 -1.73 -12.62 -7.10
N SER A 73 -1.10 -13.75 -7.40
CA SER A 73 0.12 -14.23 -6.75
C SER A 73 1.40 -14.00 -7.57
N TYR A 74 1.35 -13.25 -8.67
CA TYR A 74 2.49 -13.06 -9.55
C TYR A 74 3.38 -11.91 -9.08
N GLY A 75 4.69 -12.03 -9.21
CA GLY A 75 5.62 -10.95 -8.86
C GLY A 75 5.84 -10.73 -7.36
N GLU A 76 5.45 -11.68 -6.51
CA GLU A 76 5.87 -11.70 -5.10
C GLU A 76 7.19 -12.45 -4.91
N TYR A 77 7.86 -12.18 -3.79
CA TYR A 77 9.05 -12.95 -3.41
C TYR A 77 8.71 -14.39 -3.01
N VAL A 78 7.55 -14.60 -2.37
CA VAL A 78 7.02 -15.91 -2.01
C VAL A 78 5.77 -16.18 -2.84
N PHE A 79 5.78 -17.24 -3.64
CA PHE A 79 4.60 -17.67 -4.39
C PHE A 79 3.64 -18.42 -3.47
N ASP A 80 2.43 -17.88 -3.31
CA ASP A 80 1.39 -18.40 -2.42
C ASP A 80 0.25 -19.12 -3.14
N TRP A 81 0.53 -19.72 -4.30
CA TRP A 81 -0.48 -20.41 -5.12
C TRP A 81 -1.20 -21.52 -4.37
N SER A 82 -0.49 -22.24 -3.49
CA SER A 82 -1.08 -23.30 -2.66
C SER A 82 -2.08 -22.76 -1.64
N TRP A 83 -1.87 -21.54 -1.12
CA TRP A 83 -2.84 -20.89 -0.23
C TRP A 83 -4.06 -20.42 -1.01
N ALA A 84 -3.86 -19.78 -2.18
CA ALA A 84 -4.96 -19.35 -3.04
C ALA A 84 -5.85 -20.55 -3.49
N ASP A 85 -5.23 -21.66 -3.89
CA ASP A 85 -5.94 -22.91 -4.26
C ASP A 85 -6.71 -23.51 -3.08
N ALA A 86 -6.13 -23.52 -1.88
CA ALA A 86 -6.83 -23.99 -0.68
C ALA A 86 -8.09 -23.14 -0.38
N TYR A 87 -7.99 -21.82 -0.42
CA TYR A 87 -9.14 -20.92 -0.23
C TYR A 87 -10.22 -21.16 -1.28
N HIS A 88 -9.83 -21.30 -2.56
CA HIS A 88 -10.75 -21.58 -3.65
C HIS A 88 -11.51 -22.90 -3.47
N ARG A 89 -10.82 -23.98 -3.09
CA ARG A 89 -11.44 -25.29 -2.81
C ARG A 89 -12.46 -25.26 -1.66
N HIS A 90 -12.32 -24.30 -0.76
CA HIS A 90 -13.25 -24.07 0.35
C HIS A 90 -14.26 -22.94 0.08
N GLY A 91 -14.31 -22.39 -1.14
CA GLY A 91 -15.25 -21.33 -1.50
C GLY A 91 -14.99 -19.99 -0.79
N LEU A 92 -13.76 -19.76 -0.32
CA LEU A 92 -13.34 -18.54 0.36
C LEU A 92 -12.58 -17.59 -0.57
N ASN A 93 -12.66 -16.30 -0.29
CA ASN A 93 -11.93 -15.28 -1.03
C ASN A 93 -10.50 -15.16 -0.47
N TYR A 94 -9.51 -15.43 -1.32
CA TYR A 94 -8.10 -15.16 -1.02
C TYR A 94 -7.66 -13.76 -1.48
N TYR A 95 -8.27 -13.28 -2.57
CA TYR A 95 -8.01 -11.97 -3.15
C TYR A 95 -9.19 -11.00 -2.94
N PRO A 96 -8.95 -9.69 -2.97
CA PRO A 96 -7.63 -9.06 -2.94
C PRO A 96 -6.96 -9.27 -1.58
N LYS A 97 -5.65 -9.51 -1.59
CA LYS A 97 -4.83 -9.57 -0.36
C LYS A 97 -4.15 -8.23 -0.13
N CYS A 98 -3.94 -7.89 1.13
CA CYS A 98 -3.14 -6.73 1.53
C CYS A 98 -1.71 -7.20 1.79
N VAL A 99 -0.76 -6.62 1.07
CA VAL A 99 0.68 -6.89 1.19
C VAL A 99 1.46 -5.63 1.54
#